data_AF-A0A453MG29-F1
#
_entry.id   AF-A0A453MG29-F1
#
_cell.length_a   1.000
_cell.length_b   1.000
_cell.length_c   1.000
_cell.angle_alpha   90.00
_cell.angle_beta   90.00
_cell.angle_gamma   90.00
#
_symmetry.space_group_name_H-M   'P 1'
#
loop_
_entity.id
_entity.type
_entity.pdbx_description
1 polymer ?
#
loop_
_entity_poly.entity_id
_entity_poly.type
_entity_poly.pdbx_seq_one_letter_code
_entity_poly.pdbx_strand_id
1 'polypeptide(L)'
;MFSHSALQVLGTPTREEIKCMNPNYTEFKFPQIKAHPWHKVFQKKLPPEAMDLVSRFLQYSPDLRCTAMEACMHPFFDELRDPNTRLPNGRPLPPLFNFRSQELNGIPPEVVERLVPEHARKQNLFMALRT
;
A
#
# COMPACT_ATOMS: atom_id res chain seq x y z
N MET A 1 14.68 19.33 -3.33
CA MET A 1 15.89 18.81 -2.63
C MET A 1 15.45 17.59 -1.85
N PHE A 2 16.08 16.42 -2.02
CA PHE A 2 15.73 15.22 -1.26
C PHE A 2 15.99 15.48 0.23
N SER A 3 15.03 15.17 1.10
CA SER A 3 15.23 15.35 2.53
C SER A 3 16.27 14.35 3.06
N HIS A 4 17.12 14.79 3.99
CA HIS A 4 18.14 13.93 4.61
C HIS A 4 17.53 12.69 5.27
N SER A 5 16.35 12.83 5.87
CA SER A 5 15.61 11.74 6.50
C SER A 5 15.15 10.66 5.50
N ALA A 6 14.69 11.04 4.31
CA ALA A 6 14.30 10.07 3.29
C ALA A 6 15.49 9.24 2.81
N LEU A 7 16.65 9.87 2.61
CA LEU A 7 17.89 9.20 2.21
C LEU A 7 18.42 8.24 3.29
N GLN A 8 18.23 8.55 4.58
CA GLN A 8 18.62 7.63 5.65
C GLN A 8 17.79 6.35 5.63
N VAL A 9 16.50 6.46 5.36
CA VAL A 9 15.59 5.30 5.34
C VAL A 9 15.73 4.48 4.05
N LEU A 10 15.73 5.13 2.89
CA LEU A 10 15.72 4.45 1.58
C LEU A 10 17.10 4.27 0.96
N GLY A 11 18.13 4.94 1.50
CA GLY A 11 19.46 5.02 0.89
C GLY A 11 19.54 6.09 -0.18
N THR A 12 20.71 6.23 -0.81
CA THR A 12 20.87 7.15 -1.94
C THR A 12 20.19 6.59 -3.19
N PRO A 13 19.30 7.35 -3.87
CA PRO A 13 18.66 6.90 -5.10
C PRO A 13 19.67 6.70 -6.21
N THR A 14 19.39 5.72 -7.07
CA THR A 14 20.12 5.49 -8.32
C THR A 14 19.89 6.63 -9.32
N ARG A 15 20.74 6.72 -10.34
CA ARG A 15 20.58 7.75 -11.38
C ARG A 15 19.28 7.57 -12.15
N GLU A 16 18.88 6.33 -12.36
CA GLU A 16 17.64 5.95 -13.03
C GLU A 16 16.43 6.39 -12.22
N GLU A 17 16.41 6.16 -10.90
CA GLU A 17 15.35 6.64 -10.00
C GLU A 17 15.28 8.18 -9.95
N ILE A 18 16.42 8.86 -9.88
CA ILE A 18 16.49 10.33 -9.94
C ILE A 18 15.85 10.84 -11.22
N LYS A 19 16.16 10.20 -12.36
CA LYS A 19 15.62 10.59 -13.68
C LYS A 19 14.11 10.35 -13.76
N CYS A 20 13.61 9.23 -13.23
CA CYS A 20 12.17 8.95 -13.15
C CYS A 20 11.43 9.97 -12.27
N MET A 21 12.08 10.46 -11.19
CA MET A 21 11.49 11.46 -10.30
C MET A 21 11.52 12.88 -10.88
N ASN A 22 12.62 13.25 -11.54
CA ASN A 22 12.77 14.55 -12.18
C ASN A 22 13.77 14.44 -13.35
N PRO A 23 13.29 14.34 -14.60
CA PRO A 23 14.14 14.20 -15.78
C PRO A 23 15.14 15.35 -15.98
N ASN A 24 14.85 16.52 -15.43
CA ASN A 24 15.70 17.71 -15.54
C ASN A 24 16.81 17.77 -14.47
N TYR A 25 16.88 16.77 -13.58
CA TYR A 25 17.87 16.73 -12.50
C TYR A 25 19.17 16.11 -12.99
N THR A 26 20.10 16.93 -13.44
CA THR A 26 21.27 16.46 -14.21
C THR A 26 22.54 16.26 -13.38
N GLU A 27 22.79 16.97 -12.28
CA GLU A 27 24.15 17.05 -11.74
C GLU A 27 24.27 17.25 -10.21
N PHE A 28 23.63 16.41 -9.39
CA PHE A 28 23.96 16.37 -7.96
C PHE A 28 24.49 15.01 -7.55
N LYS A 29 25.74 14.97 -7.09
CA LYS A 29 26.33 13.79 -6.47
C LYS A 29 25.89 13.75 -5.01
N PHE A 30 24.95 12.87 -4.70
CA PHE A 30 24.63 12.56 -3.31
C PHE A 30 25.82 11.84 -2.65
N PRO A 31 26.10 12.12 -1.37
CA PRO A 31 26.91 11.20 -0.58
C PRO A 31 26.25 9.82 -0.63
N GLN A 32 27.04 8.76 -0.76
CA GLN A 32 26.50 7.40 -0.73
C GLN A 32 26.08 7.04 0.69
N ILE A 33 24.78 7.07 0.93
CA ILE A 33 24.14 6.69 2.17
C ILE A 33 23.55 5.30 1.95
N LYS A 34 24.01 4.33 2.74
CA LYS A 34 23.37 3.03 2.77
C LYS A 34 22.01 3.15 3.47
N ALA A 35 21.00 2.51 2.91
CA ALA A 35 19.68 2.42 3.51
C ALA A 35 19.81 1.87 4.94
N HIS A 36 19.16 2.51 5.90
CA HIS A 36 19.05 1.97 7.24
C HIS A 36 18.10 0.77 7.20
N PRO A 37 18.50 -0.38 7.78
CA PRO A 37 17.60 -1.52 7.83
C PRO A 37 16.30 -1.15 8.52
N TRP A 38 15.16 -1.49 7.91
CA TRP A 38 13.85 -1.10 8.44
C TRP A 38 13.61 -1.56 9.89
N HIS A 39 14.15 -2.71 10.30
CA HIS A 39 14.06 -3.19 11.67
C HIS A 39 14.78 -2.30 12.70
N LYS A 40 15.63 -1.37 12.27
CA LYS A 40 16.24 -0.32 13.11
C LYS A 40 15.47 1.00 13.04
N VAL A 41 14.74 1.24 11.95
CA VAL A 41 13.86 2.41 11.80
C VAL A 41 12.64 2.27 12.71
N PHE A 42 12.07 1.07 12.78
CA PHE A 42 10.97 0.77 13.69
C PHE A 42 11.50 0.20 15.02
N GLN A 43 11.29 0.92 16.12
CA GLN A 43 11.75 0.51 17.46
C GLN A 43 11.09 -0.78 17.97
N LYS A 44 9.90 -1.10 17.44
CA LYS A 44 9.17 -2.34 17.72
C LYS A 44 9.19 -3.24 16.50
N LYS A 45 9.21 -4.55 16.73
CA LYS A 45 9.11 -5.55 15.65
C LYS A 45 7.76 -5.42 14.97
N LEU A 46 7.75 -4.88 13.75
CA LEU A 46 6.57 -4.87 12.89
C LEU A 46 6.29 -6.28 12.34
N PRO A 47 5.01 -6.60 12.06
CA PRO A 47 4.67 -7.76 11.25
C PRO A 47 5.40 -7.70 9.89
N PRO A 48 5.89 -8.84 9.36
CA PRO A 48 6.53 -8.88 8.05
C PRO A 48 5.68 -8.26 6.93
N GLU A 49 4.37 -8.45 6.98
CA GLU A 49 3.40 -7.94 6.00
C GLU A 49 3.27 -6.41 6.09
N ALA A 50 3.35 -5.85 7.30
CA ALA A 50 3.37 -4.40 7.49
C ALA A 50 4.64 -3.79 6.88
N MET A 51 5.77 -4.48 7.05
CA MET A 51 7.04 -4.07 6.48
C MET A 51 7.02 -4.10 4.96
N ASP A 52 6.50 -5.19 4.39
CA ASP A 52 6.38 -5.34 2.94
C ASP A 52 5.52 -4.20 2.36
N LEU A 53 4.36 -3.93 2.95
CA LEU A 53 3.45 -2.87 2.51
C LEU A 53 4.13 -1.48 2.54
N VAL A 54 4.81 -1.15 3.64
CA VAL A 54 5.53 0.13 3.78
C VAL A 54 6.63 0.26 2.71
N SER A 55 7.36 -0.83 2.43
CA SER A 55 8.41 -0.81 1.41
C SER A 55 7.87 -0.57 0.01
N ARG A 56 6.66 -1.04 -0.30
CA ARG A 56 6.01 -0.80 -1.61
C ARG A 56 5.47 0.62 -1.77
N PHE A 57 5.15 1.31 -0.68
CA PHE A 57 4.78 2.73 -0.72
C PHE A 57 5.99 3.65 -0.85
N LEU A 58 7.06 3.33 -0.13
CA LEU A 58 8.24 4.16 -0.02
C LEU A 58 9.27 3.81 -1.11
N GLN A 59 8.86 4.04 -2.36
CA GLN A 59 9.69 3.87 -3.56
C GLN A 59 10.06 5.24 -4.14
N TYR A 60 11.30 5.38 -4.62
CA TYR A 60 11.75 6.59 -5.30
C TYR A 60 10.98 6.79 -6.61
N SER A 61 10.99 5.78 -7.48
CA SER A 61 10.23 5.80 -8.73
C SER A 61 8.72 5.85 -8.45
N PRO A 62 8.00 6.87 -8.93
CA PRO A 62 6.54 6.95 -8.77
C PRO A 62 5.81 5.75 -9.37
N ASP A 63 6.31 5.23 -10.50
CA ASP A 63 5.69 4.13 -11.24
C ASP A 63 5.82 2.77 -10.52
N LEU A 64 6.75 2.67 -9.56
CA LEU A 64 6.94 1.47 -8.75
C LEU A 64 6.14 1.51 -7.43
N ARG A 65 5.49 2.63 -7.11
CA ARG A 65 4.70 2.73 -5.88
C ARG A 65 3.44 1.89 -6.00
N CYS A 66 3.13 1.18 -4.92
CA CYS A 66 1.87 0.46 -4.79
C CYS A 66 0.69 1.41 -4.97
N THR A 67 -0.25 1.04 -5.86
CA THR A 67 -1.50 1.77 -6.01
C THR A 67 -2.40 1.58 -4.80
N ALA A 68 -3.38 2.47 -4.62
CA ALA A 68 -4.33 2.37 -3.51
C ALA A 68 -5.10 1.03 -3.52
N MET A 69 -5.50 0.54 -4.70
CA MET A 69 -6.24 -0.71 -4.81
C MET A 69 -5.38 -1.94 -4.50
N GLU A 70 -4.14 -1.98 -5.00
CA GLU A 70 -3.19 -3.04 -4.66
C GLU A 70 -2.89 -3.07 -3.16
N ALA A 71 -2.75 -1.89 -2.54
CA ALA A 71 -2.52 -1.78 -1.12
C ALA A 71 -3.74 -2.26 -0.33
N CYS A 72 -4.96 -1.92 -0.74
CA CYS A 72 -6.17 -2.44 -0.12
C CYS A 72 -6.18 -3.97 -0.16
N MET A 73 -5.75 -4.60 -1.26
CA MET A 73 -5.65 -6.06 -1.41
C MET A 73 -4.42 -6.70 -0.75
N HIS A 74 -3.58 -5.94 -0.06
CA HIS A 74 -2.36 -6.46 0.55
C HIS A 74 -2.67 -7.44 1.70
N PRO A 75 -1.87 -8.51 1.90
CA PRO A 75 -2.06 -9.48 2.99
C PRO A 75 -2.09 -8.88 4.39
N PHE A 76 -1.46 -7.71 4.56
CA PHE A 76 -1.52 -6.94 5.80
C PHE A 76 -2.97 -6.64 6.25
N PHE A 77 -3.92 -6.56 5.32
CA PHE A 77 -5.34 -6.30 5.62
C PHE A 77 -6.22 -7.56 5.57
N ASP A 78 -5.65 -8.77 5.46
CA ASP A 78 -6.45 -10.01 5.35
C ASP A 78 -7.26 -10.29 6.60
N GLU A 79 -6.76 -9.91 7.79
CA GLU A 79 -7.53 -10.00 9.04
C GLU A 79 -8.86 -9.23 8.94
N LEU A 80 -8.89 -8.10 8.22
CA LEU A 80 -10.11 -7.31 8.04
C LEU A 80 -11.13 -7.99 7.12
N ARG A 81 -10.72 -9.02 6.37
CA ARG A 81 -11.58 -9.84 5.51
C ARG A 81 -12.10 -11.09 6.21
N ASP A 82 -11.67 -11.39 7.44
CA ASP A 82 -12.25 -12.48 8.20
C ASP A 82 -13.60 -12.03 8.80
N PRO A 83 -14.73 -12.73 8.52
CA PRO A 83 -16.04 -12.40 9.08
C PRO A 83 -16.09 -12.47 10.62
N ASN A 84 -15.12 -13.12 11.26
CA ASN A 84 -15.01 -13.25 12.71
C ASN A 84 -14.21 -12.12 13.35
N THR A 85 -13.51 -11.30 12.58
CA THR A 85 -12.71 -10.20 13.11
C THR A 85 -13.58 -9.17 13.80
N ARG A 86 -13.13 -8.70 14.95
CA ARG A 86 -13.79 -7.69 15.78
C ARG A 86 -12.78 -6.62 16.17
N LEU A 87 -13.28 -5.44 16.47
CA LEU A 87 -12.49 -4.39 17.10
C LEU A 87 -11.97 -4.87 18.47
N PRO A 88 -10.89 -4.28 19.03
CA PRO A 88 -10.36 -4.67 20.33
C PRO A 88 -11.36 -4.58 21.50
N ASN A 89 -12.43 -3.80 21.33
CA ASN A 89 -13.54 -3.69 22.28
C ASN A 89 -14.67 -4.71 22.05
N GLY A 90 -14.48 -5.68 21.17
CA GLY A 90 -15.46 -6.72 20.79
C GLY A 90 -16.54 -6.29 19.80
N ARG A 91 -16.60 -5.01 19.41
CA ARG A 91 -17.61 -4.52 18.46
C ARG A 91 -17.31 -5.00 17.02
N PRO A 92 -18.34 -5.10 16.15
CA PRO A 92 -18.11 -5.38 14.73
C PRO A 92 -17.26 -4.27 14.09
N LEU A 93 -16.55 -4.64 13.02
CA LEU A 93 -15.86 -3.68 12.16
C LEU A 93 -16.87 -2.72 11.51
N PRO A 94 -16.47 -1.48 11.18
CA PRO A 94 -17.28 -0.60 10.35
C PRO A 94 -17.46 -1.19 8.93
N PRO A 95 -18.34 -0.62 8.09
CA PRO A 95 -18.42 -1.01 6.68
C PRO A 95 -17.08 -0.77 5.97
N LEU A 96 -16.41 -1.85 5.56
CA LEU A 96 -15.11 -1.81 4.88
C LEU A 96 -15.20 -2.10 3.37
N PHE A 97 -16.26 -2.79 2.94
CA PHE A 97 -16.39 -3.33 1.57
C PHE A 97 -17.56 -2.71 0.78
N ASN A 98 -18.10 -1.60 1.27
CA ASN A 98 -19.22 -0.85 0.69
C ASN A 98 -18.76 0.11 -0.44
N PHE A 99 -17.84 -0.33 -1.30
CA PHE A 99 -17.34 0.44 -2.44
C PHE A 99 -18.48 0.86 -3.36
N ARG A 100 -18.46 2.12 -3.79
CA ARG A 100 -19.38 2.68 -4.78
C ARG A 100 -18.96 2.30 -6.19
N SER A 101 -19.90 2.33 -7.13
CA SER A 101 -19.63 2.07 -8.54
C SER A 101 -18.54 2.97 -9.12
N GLN A 102 -18.42 4.22 -8.65
CA GLN A 102 -17.36 5.13 -9.11
C GLN A 102 -15.97 4.70 -8.61
N GLU A 103 -15.88 4.08 -7.42
CA GLU A 103 -14.62 3.61 -6.85
C GLU A 103 -14.12 2.35 -7.56
N LEU A 104 -15.05 1.53 -8.08
CA LEU A 104 -14.75 0.30 -8.80
C LEU A 104 -14.65 0.51 -10.33
N ASN A 105 -14.81 1.74 -10.80
CA ASN A 105 -14.81 2.03 -12.23
C ASN A 105 -13.42 1.78 -12.84
N GLY A 106 -13.36 1.02 -13.94
CA GLY A 106 -12.11 0.65 -14.60
C GLY A 106 -11.29 -0.41 -13.88
N ILE A 107 -11.77 -0.96 -12.76
CA ILE A 107 -11.12 -2.05 -12.05
C ILE A 107 -11.53 -3.39 -12.67
N PRO A 108 -10.58 -4.27 -13.04
CA PRO A 108 -10.90 -5.59 -13.59
C PRO A 108 -11.73 -6.45 -12.63
N PRO A 109 -12.70 -7.24 -13.10
CA PRO A 109 -13.59 -8.04 -12.26
C PRO A 109 -12.84 -8.93 -11.25
N GLU A 110 -11.74 -9.55 -11.66
CA GLU A 110 -10.91 -10.41 -10.81
C GLU A 110 -10.29 -9.65 -9.62
N VAL A 111 -9.98 -8.38 -9.80
CA VAL A 111 -9.47 -7.50 -8.74
C VAL A 111 -10.60 -7.15 -7.78
N VAL A 112 -11.80 -6.88 -8.30
CA VAL A 112 -12.96 -6.58 -7.46
C VAL A 112 -13.36 -7.79 -6.59
N GLU A 113 -13.29 -9.00 -7.13
CA GLU A 113 -13.56 -10.23 -6.38
C GLU A 113 -12.58 -10.47 -5.24
N ARG A 114 -11.32 -10.05 -5.39
CA ARG A 114 -10.32 -10.09 -4.30
C ARG A 114 -10.50 -8.96 -3.30
N LEU A 115 -10.97 -7.80 -3.76
CA LEU A 115 -11.19 -6.63 -2.92
C LEU A 115 -12.41 -6.81 -2.01
N VAL A 116 -13.48 -7.42 -2.52
CA VAL A 116 -14.75 -7.64 -1.80
C VAL A 116 -14.91 -9.13 -1.46
N PRO A 117 -14.71 -9.54 -0.19
CA PRO A 117 -14.84 -10.93 0.21
C PRO A 117 -16.27 -11.43 0.06
N GLU A 118 -16.45 -12.74 -0.13
CA GLU A 118 -17.74 -13.35 -0.46
C GLU A 118 -18.87 -12.97 0.50
N HIS A 119 -18.59 -13.01 1.81
CA HIS A 119 -19.55 -12.66 2.85
C HIS A 119 -20.01 -11.19 2.80
N ALA A 120 -19.22 -10.30 2.18
CA ALA A 120 -19.49 -8.88 2.08
C ALA A 120 -20.12 -8.47 0.73
N ARG A 121 -20.21 -9.37 -0.25
CA ARG A 121 -20.81 -9.08 -1.58
C ARG A 121 -22.25 -8.57 -1.49
N LYS A 122 -23.03 -9.08 -0.54
CA LYS A 122 -24.40 -8.62 -0.27
C LYS A 122 -24.49 -7.18 0.25
N GLN A 123 -23.43 -6.69 0.89
CA GLN A 123 -23.34 -5.31 1.38
C GLN A 123 -22.94 -4.34 0.26
N ASN A 124 -22.36 -4.86 -0.81
CA ASN A 124 -21.99 -4.09 -1.98
C ASN A 124 -23.12 -4.12 -3.02
N LEU A 125 -23.95 -3.07 -3.03
CA LEU A 125 -25.12 -2.97 -3.91
C LEU A 125 -24.76 -3.17 -5.40
N PHE A 126 -23.56 -2.73 -5.81
CA PHE A 126 -23.10 -2.88 -7.19
C PHE A 126 -22.86 -4.35 -7.56
N MET A 127 -22.31 -5.14 -6.64
CA MET A 127 -22.15 -6.58 -6.85
C MET A 127 -23.45 -7.36 -6.69
N ALA A 128 -24.30 -6.98 -5.74
CA ALA A 128 -25.58 -7.64 -5.50
C ALA A 128 -26.52 -7.61 -6.72
N LEU A 129 -26.38 -6.61 -7.59
CA LEU A 129 -27.14 -6.49 -8.85
C LEU A 129 -26.55 -7.33 -10.00
N ARG A 130 -25.36 -7.92 -9.82
CA ARG A 130 -24.63 -8.71 -10.83
C ARG A 130 -24.59 -10.22 -10.54
N THR A 131 -25.08 -10.65 -9.37
CA THR A 131 -25.24 -12.05 -8.93
C THR A 131 -26.70 -12.46 -8.99
#